data_AF-A0A846J7X2-F1
#
_entry.id   AF-A0A846J7X2-F1
#
_cell.length_a   1.000
_cell.length_b   1.000
_cell.length_c   1.000
_cell.angle_alpha   90.00
_cell.angle_beta   90.00
_cell.angle_gamma   90.00
#
_symmetry.space_group_name_H-M   'P 1'
#
loop_
_entity.id
_entity.type
_entity.pdbx_description
1 polymer ?
#
loop_
_entity_poly.entity_id
_entity_poly.type
_entity_poly.pdbx_seq_one_letter_code
_entity_poly.pdbx_strand_id
1 'polypeptide(L)'
;MNSLQLGNLSQLGVAILVLIYIVYLQIALRPVKPSRYVILPIILFYITIKAIAGLGGDIYKEIAPMVLLATIGLVSGLASGLITKIFTGEDGVLYQKGGIAAAILLFFTIPIRFILRHSIASLPGGKVLNNTGISYLIMLSSQFISRSLVVFVRSPQVWTLYLQQRRNKKARKNKRRKLRRLDQNKENDI
;
A
#
# COMPACT_ATOMS: atom_id res chain seq x y z
N MET A 1 11.02 1.28 -40.32
CA MET A 1 10.16 2.08 -39.40
C MET A 1 9.15 1.22 -38.63
N ASN A 2 9.48 -0.03 -38.23
CA ASN A 2 8.51 -0.95 -37.60
C ASN A 2 8.86 -1.36 -36.16
N SER A 3 10.07 -1.08 -35.66
CA SER A 3 10.49 -1.45 -34.30
C SER A 3 9.83 -0.59 -33.21
N LEU A 4 9.52 0.67 -33.49
CA LEU A 4 8.83 1.57 -32.55
C LEU A 4 7.34 1.19 -32.37
N GLN A 5 6.68 0.69 -33.41
CA GLN A 5 5.27 0.25 -33.31
C GLN A 5 5.14 -1.10 -32.57
N LEU A 6 6.06 -2.04 -32.79
CA LEU A 6 6.14 -3.30 -32.02
C LEU A 6 6.45 -3.05 -30.53
N GLY A 7 7.28 -2.04 -30.22
CA GLY A 7 7.52 -1.59 -28.84
C GLY A 7 6.27 -1.02 -28.16
N ASN A 8 5.46 -0.25 -28.88
CA ASN A 8 4.24 0.35 -28.34
C ASN A 8 3.10 -0.69 -28.16
N LEU A 9 2.95 -1.64 -29.09
CA LEU A 9 1.97 -2.73 -28.98
C LEU A 9 2.29 -3.66 -27.79
N SER A 10 3.57 -3.96 -27.57
CA SER A 10 3.98 -4.76 -26.41
C SER A 10 3.78 -4.01 -25.09
N GLN A 11 4.06 -2.71 -25.03
CA GLN A 11 3.78 -1.89 -23.83
C GLN A 11 2.28 -1.79 -23.52
N LEU A 12 1.44 -1.60 -24.54
CA LEU A 12 -0.01 -1.52 -24.37
C LEU A 12 -0.58 -2.88 -23.91
N GLY A 13 -0.11 -3.98 -24.48
CA GLY A 13 -0.47 -5.33 -24.04
C GLY A 13 -0.07 -5.61 -22.58
N VAL A 14 1.14 -5.22 -22.17
CA VAL A 14 1.59 -5.32 -20.78
C VAL A 14 0.72 -4.47 -19.85
N ALA A 15 0.38 -3.23 -20.24
CA ALA A 15 -0.48 -2.37 -19.45
C ALA A 15 -1.89 -2.96 -19.25
N ILE A 16 -2.47 -3.55 -20.30
CA ILE A 16 -3.75 -4.26 -20.21
C ILE A 16 -3.65 -5.45 -19.25
N LEU A 17 -2.62 -6.29 -19.38
CA LEU A 17 -2.42 -7.44 -18.49
C LEU A 17 -2.27 -7.02 -17.03
N VAL A 18 -1.52 -5.94 -16.76
CA VAL A 18 -1.37 -5.38 -15.42
C VAL A 18 -2.72 -4.86 -14.91
N LEU A 19 -3.52 -4.21 -15.74
CA LEU A 19 -4.84 -3.71 -15.36
C LEU A 19 -5.80 -4.86 -15.02
N ILE A 20 -5.85 -5.90 -15.85
CA ILE A 20 -6.63 -7.12 -15.60
C ILE A 20 -6.17 -7.77 -14.29
N TYR A 21 -4.86 -7.89 -14.08
CA TYR A 21 -4.30 -8.43 -12.85
C TYR A 21 -4.71 -7.60 -11.64
N ILE A 22 -4.63 -6.27 -11.70
CA ILE A 22 -5.05 -5.39 -10.61
C ILE A 22 -6.55 -5.51 -10.32
N VAL A 23 -7.41 -5.62 -11.34
CA VAL A 23 -8.85 -5.84 -11.17
C VAL A 23 -9.09 -7.20 -10.51
N TYR A 24 -8.43 -8.25 -10.98
CA TYR A 24 -8.44 -9.56 -10.32
C TYR A 24 -8.00 -9.44 -8.86
N LEU A 25 -6.98 -8.61 -8.56
CA LEU A 25 -6.53 -8.37 -7.20
C LEU A 25 -7.59 -7.73 -6.29
N GLN A 26 -8.55 -6.97 -6.83
CA GLN A 26 -9.62 -6.35 -6.05
C GLN A 26 -10.79 -7.29 -5.79
N ILE A 27 -11.06 -8.21 -6.72
CA ILE A 27 -12.20 -9.13 -6.66
C ILE A 27 -11.85 -10.41 -5.88
N ALA A 28 -10.62 -10.91 -6.04
CA ALA A 28 -10.18 -12.16 -5.45
C ALA A 28 -10.17 -12.10 -3.91
N LEU A 29 -10.66 -13.17 -3.28
CA LEU A 29 -10.61 -13.39 -1.85
C LEU A 29 -9.16 -13.61 -1.40
N ARG A 30 -8.74 -12.96 -0.30
CA ARG A 30 -7.37 -13.11 0.20
C ARG A 30 -7.27 -13.18 1.70
N PRO A 31 -6.31 -13.94 2.25
CA PRO A 31 -6.03 -13.90 3.66
C PRO A 31 -5.47 -12.52 4.04
N VAL A 32 -6.02 -11.95 5.12
CA VAL A 32 -5.56 -10.70 5.71
C VAL A 32 -4.18 -10.92 6.29
N LYS A 33 -3.23 -10.09 5.86
CA LYS A 33 -1.90 -9.99 6.47
C LYS A 33 -1.83 -8.67 7.23
N PRO A 34 -2.02 -8.65 8.56
CA PRO A 34 -2.04 -7.38 9.31
C PRO A 34 -0.73 -6.60 9.22
N SER A 35 0.38 -7.32 9.02
CA SER A 35 1.68 -6.70 8.76
C SER A 35 1.65 -5.75 7.56
N ARG A 36 0.84 -6.03 6.53
CA ARG A 36 0.70 -5.13 5.37
C ARG A 36 -0.03 -3.84 5.73
N TYR A 37 -0.97 -3.89 6.69
CA TYR A 37 -1.73 -2.70 7.12
C TYR A 37 -0.94 -1.79 8.06
N VAL A 38 0.11 -2.30 8.72
CA VAL A 38 0.97 -1.51 9.62
C VAL A 38 2.29 -1.13 8.95
N ILE A 39 3.02 -2.13 8.44
CA ILE A 39 4.40 -1.93 7.98
C ILE A 39 4.44 -1.14 6.67
N LEU A 40 3.55 -1.45 5.72
CA LEU A 40 3.58 -0.82 4.40
C LEU A 40 3.28 0.68 4.46
N PRO A 41 2.24 1.17 5.18
CA PRO A 41 2.02 2.61 5.33
C PRO A 41 3.19 3.32 6.02
N ILE A 42 3.80 2.71 7.05
CA ILE A 42 4.95 3.30 7.75
C ILE A 42 6.15 3.43 6.81
N ILE A 43 6.46 2.39 6.03
CA ILE A 43 7.55 2.42 5.05
C ILE A 43 7.27 3.49 3.98
N LEU A 44 6.06 3.51 3.43
CA LEU A 44 5.69 4.49 2.40
C LEU A 44 5.73 5.93 2.94
N PHE A 45 5.26 6.14 4.16
CA PHE A 45 5.32 7.44 4.83
C PHE A 45 6.78 7.89 4.99
N TYR A 46 7.64 7.01 5.50
CA TYR A 46 9.07 7.31 5.65
C TYR A 46 9.75 7.66 4.31
N ILE A 47 9.50 6.87 3.27
CA ILE A 47 10.04 7.14 1.92
C ILE A 47 9.52 8.49 1.40
N THR A 48 8.24 8.79 1.62
CA THR A 48 7.61 10.05 1.19
C THR A 48 8.25 11.24 1.90
N ILE A 49 8.42 11.19 3.22
CA ILE A 49 9.07 12.26 4.00
C ILE A 49 10.52 12.45 3.55
N LYS A 50 11.27 11.37 3.32
CA LYS A 50 12.64 11.47 2.78
C LYS A 50 12.67 12.10 1.40
N ALA A 51 11.74 11.74 0.52
CA ALA A 51 11.66 12.29 -0.82
C ALA A 51 11.30 13.79 -0.80
N ILE A 52 10.40 14.19 0.11
CA ILE A 52 10.07 15.61 0.33
C ILE A 52 11.26 16.38 0.89
N ALA A 53 11.98 15.82 1.87
CA ALA A 53 13.18 16.47 2.44
C ALA A 53 14.32 16.63 1.41
N GLY A 54 14.33 15.81 0.35
CA GLY A 54 15.26 15.94 -0.77
C GLY A 54 14.86 17.00 -1.81
N LEU A 55 13.64 17.55 -1.73
CA LEU A 55 13.27 18.74 -2.48
C LEU A 55 13.98 19.94 -1.84
N GLY A 56 14.92 20.56 -2.55
CA GLY A 56 15.66 21.73 -2.08
C GLY A 56 14.78 22.96 -1.79
N GLY A 57 15.43 24.12 -1.57
CA GLY A 57 14.93 25.34 -0.92
C GLY A 57 13.69 26.08 -1.45
N ASP A 58 12.82 25.46 -2.25
CA ASP A 58 11.57 26.04 -2.76
C ASP A 58 10.31 25.26 -2.33
N ILE A 59 10.38 24.43 -1.28
CA ILE A 59 9.26 23.62 -0.74
C ILE A 59 7.97 24.42 -0.57
N TYR A 60 8.05 25.69 -0.19
CA TYR A 60 6.89 26.55 0.06
C TYR A 60 5.96 26.69 -1.16
N LYS A 61 6.52 26.70 -2.37
CA LYS A 61 5.74 26.75 -3.62
C LYS A 61 4.99 25.45 -3.89
N GLU A 62 5.48 24.34 -3.34
CA GLU A 62 4.91 23.00 -3.54
C GLU A 62 3.89 22.60 -2.48
N ILE A 63 3.73 23.37 -1.39
CA ILE A 63 2.83 23.00 -0.28
C ILE A 63 1.38 22.81 -0.78
N ALA A 64 0.87 23.75 -1.57
CA ALA A 64 -0.49 23.69 -2.08
C ALA A 64 -0.77 22.41 -2.91
N PRO A 65 0.03 22.07 -3.95
CA PRO A 65 -0.17 20.83 -4.69
C PRO A 65 0.08 19.57 -3.84
N MET A 66 1.02 19.61 -2.87
CA MET A 66 1.22 18.49 -1.93
C MET A 66 -0.03 18.23 -1.08
N VAL A 67 -0.64 19.27 -0.52
CA VAL A 67 -1.86 19.17 0.30
C VAL A 67 -3.04 18.67 -0.54
N LEU A 68 -3.18 19.15 -1.77
CA LEU A 68 -4.21 18.67 -2.70
C LEU A 68 -4.05 17.17 -2.97
N LEU A 69 -2.83 16.72 -3.30
CA LEU A 69 -2.52 15.31 -3.54
C LEU A 69 -2.77 14.44 -2.31
N ALA A 70 -2.36 14.92 -1.13
CA ALA A 70 -2.58 14.23 0.14
C ALA A 70 -4.08 14.08 0.43
N THR A 71 -4.87 15.13 0.19
CA THR A 71 -6.33 15.11 0.38
C THR A 71 -7.00 14.10 -0.53
N ILE A 72 -6.61 14.07 -1.82
CA ILE A 72 -7.17 13.11 -2.79
C ILE A 72 -6.80 11.67 -2.44
N GLY A 73 -5.53 11.45 -2.06
CA GLY A 73 -5.08 10.14 -1.60
C GLY A 73 -5.84 9.71 -0.34
N LEU A 74 -6.03 10.61 0.61
CA LEU A 74 -6.80 10.39 1.84
C LEU A 74 -8.25 9.99 1.52
N VAL A 75 -8.97 10.78 0.72
CA VAL A 75 -10.37 10.48 0.34
C VAL A 75 -10.47 9.13 -0.38
N SER A 76 -9.57 8.86 -1.33
CA SER A 76 -9.51 7.59 -2.04
C SER A 76 -9.24 6.41 -1.10
N GLY A 77 -8.36 6.59 -0.12
CA GLY A 77 -8.00 5.56 0.84
C GLY A 77 -9.11 5.29 1.85
N LEU A 78 -9.78 6.33 2.33
CA LEU A 78 -11.00 6.20 3.14
C LEU A 78 -12.06 5.40 2.40
N ALA A 79 -12.39 5.79 1.17
CA ALA A 79 -13.40 5.10 0.35
C ALA A 79 -13.01 3.63 0.11
N SER A 80 -11.75 3.36 -0.24
CA SER A 80 -11.25 1.99 -0.42
C SER A 80 -11.31 1.16 0.88
N GLY A 81 -11.00 1.77 2.01
CA GLY A 81 -11.11 1.15 3.34
C GLY A 81 -12.55 0.81 3.71
N LEU A 82 -13.49 1.71 3.41
CA LEU A 82 -14.92 1.50 3.68
C LEU A 82 -15.54 0.41 2.81
N ILE A 83 -15.09 0.31 1.55
CA ILE A 83 -15.59 -0.71 0.62
C ILE A 83 -15.00 -2.10 0.93
N THR A 84 -13.77 -2.16 1.45
CA THR A 84 -13.10 -3.43 1.77
C THR A 84 -13.88 -4.19 2.84
N LYS A 85 -14.43 -5.35 2.49
CA LYS A 85 -15.08 -6.26 3.44
C LYS A 85 -14.05 -7.18 4.07
N ILE A 86 -14.08 -7.28 5.40
CA ILE A 86 -13.24 -8.20 6.17
C ILE A 86 -14.18 -9.12 6.95
N PHE A 87 -13.92 -10.42 6.87
CA PHE A 87 -14.71 -11.44 7.54
C PHE A 87 -13.86 -12.66 7.89
N THR A 88 -14.32 -13.44 8.85
CA THR A 88 -13.68 -14.70 9.25
C THR A 88 -14.23 -15.83 8.39
N GLY A 89 -13.34 -16.60 7.73
CA GLY A 89 -13.73 -17.81 7.01
C GLY A 89 -13.97 -18.98 7.96
N GLU A 90 -14.47 -20.10 7.44
CA GLU A 90 -14.73 -21.33 8.19
C GLU A 90 -13.45 -21.87 8.85
N ASP A 91 -12.29 -21.67 8.22
CA ASP A 91 -10.96 -22.04 8.74
C ASP A 91 -10.48 -21.16 9.92
N GLY A 92 -11.29 -20.21 10.39
CA GLY A 92 -10.92 -19.24 11.43
C GLY A 92 -9.92 -18.16 10.96
N VAL A 93 -9.56 -18.14 9.67
CA VAL A 93 -8.67 -17.15 9.08
C VAL A 93 -9.46 -15.91 8.66
N LEU A 94 -8.91 -14.71 8.93
CA LEU A 94 -9.48 -13.46 8.42
C LEU A 94 -9.21 -13.32 6.92
N TYR A 95 -10.27 -13.14 6.14
CA TYR A 95 -10.22 -12.85 4.72
C TYR A 95 -10.65 -11.42 4.42
N GLN A 96 -10.12 -10.87 3.34
CA GLN A 96 -10.51 -9.59 2.77
C GLN A 96 -11.04 -9.78 1.35
N LYS A 97 -12.08 -9.01 1.01
CA LYS A 97 -12.66 -8.94 -0.33
C LYS A 97 -13.07 -7.50 -0.63
N GLY A 98 -12.56 -6.92 -1.73
CA GLY A 98 -12.98 -5.60 -2.19
C GLY A 98 -14.32 -5.65 -2.93
N GLY A 99 -14.50 -6.67 -3.77
CA GLY A 99 -15.71 -6.85 -4.56
C GLY A 99 -15.82 -5.85 -5.72
N ILE A 100 -17.00 -5.82 -6.36
CA ILE A 100 -17.25 -5.00 -7.55
C ILE A 100 -17.10 -3.50 -7.24
N ALA A 101 -17.53 -3.05 -6.07
CA ALA A 101 -17.39 -1.66 -5.64
C ALA A 101 -15.93 -1.19 -5.62
N ALA A 102 -14.98 -2.06 -5.22
CA ALA A 102 -13.55 -1.72 -5.26
C ALA A 102 -13.01 -1.64 -6.70
N ALA A 103 -13.52 -2.48 -7.61
CA ALA A 103 -13.17 -2.41 -9.03
C ALA A 103 -13.73 -1.14 -9.69
N ILE A 104 -14.96 -0.74 -9.36
CA ILE A 104 -15.56 0.51 -9.82
C ILE A 104 -14.73 1.71 -9.32
N LEU A 105 -14.39 1.73 -8.03
CA LEU A 105 -13.54 2.78 -7.48
C LEU A 105 -12.17 2.83 -8.16
N LEU A 106 -11.59 1.68 -8.51
CA LEU A 106 -10.34 1.60 -9.27
C LEU A 106 -10.50 2.21 -10.68
N PHE A 107 -11.60 1.87 -11.36
CA PHE A 107 -11.91 2.40 -12.69
C PHE A 107 -12.02 3.93 -12.69
N PHE A 108 -12.67 4.53 -11.69
CA PHE A 108 -12.75 5.99 -11.57
C PHE A 108 -11.45 6.65 -11.11
N THR A 109 -10.68 5.99 -10.25
CA THR A 109 -9.44 6.59 -9.73
C THR A 109 -8.32 6.65 -10.77
N ILE A 110 -8.31 5.78 -11.78
CA ILE A 110 -7.28 5.80 -12.85
C ILE A 110 -7.36 7.10 -13.68
N PRO A 111 -8.50 7.47 -14.30
CA PRO A 111 -8.62 8.73 -15.04
C PRO A 111 -8.36 9.95 -14.17
N ILE A 112 -8.87 9.96 -12.94
CA ILE A 112 -8.64 11.07 -12.00
C ILE A 112 -7.15 11.26 -11.76
N ARG A 113 -6.39 10.18 -11.54
CA ARG A 113 -4.92 10.26 -11.39
C ARG A 113 -4.23 10.79 -12.64
N PHE A 114 -4.71 10.43 -13.83
CA PHE A 114 -4.14 10.90 -15.08
C PHE A 114 -4.37 12.39 -15.29
N ILE A 115 -5.60 12.86 -15.04
CA ILE A 115 -5.98 14.28 -15.10
C ILE A 115 -5.19 15.09 -14.08
N LEU A 116 -5.08 14.60 -12.84
CA LEU A 116 -4.31 15.26 -11.78
C LEU A 116 -2.84 15.37 -12.14
N ARG A 117 -2.24 14.31 -12.70
CA ARG A 117 -0.84 14.35 -13.13
C ARG A 117 -0.60 15.46 -14.15
N HIS A 118 -1.48 15.58 -15.15
CA HIS A 118 -1.38 16.63 -16.16
C HIS A 118 -1.63 18.02 -15.58
N SER A 119 -2.66 18.15 -14.74
CA SER A 119 -3.04 19.42 -14.11
C SER A 119 -1.96 19.94 -13.15
N ILE A 120 -1.31 19.04 -12.40
CA ILE A 120 -0.20 19.41 -11.51
C ILE A 120 1.03 19.80 -12.33
N ALA A 121 1.32 19.11 -13.43
CA ALA A 121 2.45 19.48 -14.29
C ALA A 121 2.34 20.90 -14.86
N SER A 122 1.12 21.43 -15.02
CA SER A 122 0.86 22.81 -15.46
C SER A 122 0.92 23.86 -14.34
N LEU A 123 0.97 23.47 -13.06
CA LEU A 123 1.06 24.42 -11.94
C LEU A 123 2.50 24.91 -11.71
N PRO A 124 2.70 26.15 -11.22
CA PRO A 124 4.00 26.62 -10.75
C PRO A 124 4.53 25.68 -9.66
N GLY A 125 5.74 25.14 -9.85
CA GLY A 125 6.35 24.13 -8.96
C GLY A 125 6.06 22.66 -9.31
N GLY A 126 4.89 22.38 -9.90
CA GLY A 126 4.46 21.00 -10.15
C GLY A 126 5.34 20.18 -11.11
N LYS A 127 6.24 20.81 -11.87
CA LYS A 127 7.27 20.13 -12.68
C LYS A 127 8.24 19.32 -11.82
N VAL A 128 8.65 19.84 -10.65
CA VAL A 128 9.58 19.15 -9.75
C VAL A 128 8.86 17.96 -9.09
N LEU A 129 7.61 18.14 -8.66
CA LEU A 129 6.80 17.06 -8.07
C LEU A 129 6.49 15.90 -9.03
N ASN A 130 6.33 16.17 -10.32
CA ASN A 130 5.99 15.17 -11.32
C ASN A 130 7.24 14.41 -11.82
N ASN A 131 8.37 15.09 -12.03
CA ASN A 131 9.61 14.45 -12.53
C ASN A 131 10.22 13.47 -11.52
N THR A 132 10.16 13.78 -10.22
CA THR A 132 10.79 12.95 -9.18
C THR A 132 9.87 11.83 -8.67
N GLY A 133 8.65 11.70 -9.20
CA GLY A 133 7.64 10.72 -8.75
C GLY A 133 7.09 11.00 -7.34
N ILE A 134 7.42 12.14 -6.73
CA ILE A 134 7.03 12.51 -5.36
C ILE A 134 5.51 12.67 -5.26
N SER A 135 4.89 13.23 -6.29
CA SER A 135 3.43 13.35 -6.37
C SER A 135 2.70 12.02 -6.17
N TYR A 136 3.20 10.95 -6.79
CA TYR A 136 2.68 9.60 -6.61
C TYR A 136 2.93 9.05 -5.21
N LEU A 137 4.11 9.31 -4.62
CA LEU A 137 4.43 8.87 -3.26
C LEU A 137 3.52 9.52 -2.21
N ILE A 138 3.27 10.83 -2.33
CA ILE A 138 2.36 11.56 -1.43
C ILE A 138 0.95 11.00 -1.51
N MET A 139 0.42 10.83 -2.73
CA MET A 139 -0.92 10.30 -2.92
C MET A 139 -1.03 8.84 -2.45
N LEU A 140 -0.03 8.00 -2.73
CA LEU A 140 -0.05 6.59 -2.31
C LEU A 140 0.09 6.47 -0.79
N SER A 141 1.03 7.18 -0.16
CA SER A 141 1.23 7.12 1.29
C SER A 141 -0.03 7.56 2.03
N SER A 142 -0.62 8.70 1.67
CA SER A 142 -1.89 9.18 2.24
C SER A 142 -3.04 8.18 2.04
N GLN A 143 -3.14 7.56 0.86
CA GLN A 143 -4.13 6.51 0.57
C GLN A 143 -3.94 5.27 1.44
N PHE A 144 -2.70 4.79 1.60
CA PHE A 144 -2.41 3.62 2.41
C PHE A 144 -2.64 3.87 3.90
N ILE A 145 -2.25 5.04 4.41
CA ILE A 145 -2.46 5.44 5.80
C ILE A 145 -3.96 5.50 6.12
N SER A 146 -4.72 6.25 5.32
CA SER A 146 -6.17 6.42 5.52
C SER A 146 -6.93 5.10 5.39
N ARG A 147 -6.60 4.27 4.40
CA ARG A 147 -7.19 2.93 4.25
C ARG A 147 -6.91 2.06 5.47
N SER A 148 -5.66 2.01 5.93
CA SER A 148 -5.28 1.22 7.10
C SER A 148 -6.01 1.68 8.35
N LEU A 149 -6.14 2.99 8.55
CA LEU A 149 -6.86 3.56 9.69
C LEU A 149 -8.33 3.13 9.69
N VAL A 150 -9.02 3.27 8.55
CA VAL A 150 -10.43 2.83 8.42
C VAL A 150 -10.58 1.34 8.68
N VAL A 151 -9.69 0.52 8.14
CA VAL A 151 -9.71 -0.93 8.35
C VAL A 151 -9.53 -1.29 9.82
N PHE A 152 -8.60 -0.64 10.53
CA PHE A 152 -8.40 -0.89 11.96
C PHE A 152 -9.58 -0.46 12.81
N VAL A 153 -10.19 0.69 12.51
CA VAL A 153 -11.37 1.19 13.23
C VAL A 153 -12.57 0.27 13.01
N ARG A 154 -12.82 -0.19 11.78
CA ARG A 154 -13.97 -1.06 11.47
C ARG A 154 -13.79 -2.51 11.86
N SER A 155 -12.56 -3.01 11.92
CA SER A 155 -12.28 -4.42 12.14
C SER A 155 -11.18 -4.59 13.19
N PRO A 156 -11.50 -4.40 14.49
CA PRO A 156 -10.53 -4.52 15.58
C PRO A 156 -9.89 -5.91 15.67
N GLN A 157 -10.55 -6.93 15.11
CA GLN A 157 -9.99 -8.29 14.95
C GLN A 157 -8.68 -8.31 14.15
N VAL A 158 -8.48 -7.39 13.20
CA VAL A 158 -7.22 -7.27 12.45
C VAL A 158 -6.08 -6.86 13.38
N TRP A 159 -6.36 -5.99 14.35
CA TRP A 159 -5.39 -5.54 15.35
C TRP A 159 -5.05 -6.65 16.34
N THR A 160 -6.05 -7.37 16.84
CA THR A 160 -5.79 -8.51 17.75
C THR A 160 -4.96 -9.59 17.04
N LEU A 161 -5.26 -9.88 15.77
CA LEU A 161 -4.49 -10.83 14.96
C LEU A 161 -3.04 -10.37 14.76
N TYR A 162 -2.80 -9.06 14.56
CA TYR A 162 -1.43 -8.51 14.52
C TYR A 162 -0.67 -8.74 15.83
N LEU A 163 -1.29 -8.43 16.97
CA LEU A 163 -0.69 -8.60 18.29
C LEU A 163 -0.40 -10.08 18.60
N GLN A 164 -1.35 -10.96 18.29
CA GLN A 164 -1.19 -12.42 18.43
C GLN A 164 -0.05 -12.95 17.57
N GLN A 165 0.04 -12.55 16.29
CA GLN A 165 1.15 -12.93 15.42
C GLN A 165 2.50 -12.49 16.00
N ARG A 166 2.56 -11.28 16.58
CA ARG A 166 3.78 -10.77 17.23
C ARG A 166 4.16 -11.58 18.47
N ARG A 167 3.18 -11.92 19.33
CA ARG A 167 3.37 -12.78 20.51
C ARG A 167 3.84 -14.18 20.11
N ASN A 168 3.17 -14.81 19.13
CA ASN A 168 3.51 -16.15 18.63
C ASN A 168 4.92 -16.18 18.02
N LYS A 169 5.34 -15.13 17.31
CA LYS A 169 6.70 -15.03 16.76
C LYS A 169 7.75 -14.95 17.89
N LYS A 170 7.48 -14.20 18.96
CA LYS A 170 8.36 -14.13 20.15
C LYS A 170 8.41 -15.49 20.86
N ALA A 171 7.27 -16.14 21.09
CA ALA A 171 7.19 -17.45 21.72
C ALA A 171 7.98 -18.52 20.94
N ARG A 172 7.83 -18.56 19.61
CA ARG A 172 8.60 -19.47 18.73
C ARG A 172 10.10 -19.22 18.82
N LYS A 173 10.54 -17.96 18.85
CA LYS A 173 11.96 -17.62 19.03
C LYS A 173 12.49 -18.11 20.40
N ASN A 174 11.71 -17.94 21.47
CA ASN A 174 12.10 -18.39 22.80
C ASN A 174 12.16 -19.92 22.89
N LYS A 175 11.18 -20.64 22.32
CA LYS A 175 11.19 -22.11 22.26
C LYS A 175 12.43 -22.63 21.53
N ARG A 176 12.76 -22.05 20.36
CA ARG A 176 13.98 -22.39 19.61
C ARG A 176 15.26 -22.12 20.39
N ARG A 177 15.33 -21.02 21.15
CA ARG A 177 16.48 -20.71 22.01
C ARG A 177 16.61 -21.69 23.18
N LYS A 178 15.50 -22.10 23.79
CA LYS A 178 15.50 -23.10 24.86
C LYS A 178 15.97 -24.46 24.34
N LEU A 179 15.45 -24.91 23.19
CA LEU A 179 15.87 -26.17 22.57
C LEU A 179 17.38 -26.18 22.28
N ARG A 180 17.91 -25.12 21.66
CA ARG A 180 19.36 -24.99 21.42
C ARG A 180 20.22 -25.06 22.68
N ARG A 181 19.75 -24.52 23.81
CA ARG A 181 20.47 -24.61 25.10
C ARG A 181 20.45 -26.01 25.68
N LEU A 182 19.33 -26.73 25.52
CA LEU A 182 19.23 -28.13 25.96
C LEU A 182 20.16 -29.03 25.15
N ASP A 183 20.26 -28.79 23.84
CA ASP A 183 21.15 -29.54 22.95
C ASP A 183 22.62 -29.30 23.33
N GLN A 184 23.01 -28.05 23.59
CA GLN A 184 24.38 -27.70 24.04
C GLN A 184 24.75 -28.31 25.40
N ASN A 185 23.81 -28.38 26.34
CA ASN A 185 24.09 -29.00 27.63
C ASN A 185 24.34 -30.51 27.48
N LYS A 186 23.57 -31.19 26.63
CA LYS A 186 23.77 -32.63 26.35
C LYS A 186 25.12 -32.92 25.71
N GLU A 187 25.65 -32.02 24.88
CA GLU A 187 26.99 -32.18 24.29
C GLU A 187 28.11 -32.01 25.32
N ASN A 188 27.91 -31.21 26.37
CA ASN A 188 28.93 -31.01 27.41
C ASN A 188 28.95 -32.13 28.47
N ASP A 189 27.89 -32.93 28.55
CA ASP A 189 27.77 -34.04 29.51
C ASP A 189 28.37 -35.38 28.99
N ILE A 190 28.91 -35.38 27.76
CA ILE A 190 29.57 -36.53 27.11
C ILE A 190 31.09 -36.31 27.10
#